data_AF-A0A3S5C1L3-F1
#
_entry.id   AF-A0A3S5C1L3-F1
#
_cell.length_a   1.000
_cell.length_b   1.000
_cell.length_c   1.000
_cell.angle_alpha   90.00
_cell.angle_beta   90.00
_cell.angle_gamma   90.00
#
_symmetry.space_group_name_H-M   'P 1'
#
loop_
_entity.id
_entity.type
_entity.pdbx_description
1 polymer ?
#
loop_
_entity_poly.entity_id
_entity_poly.type
_entity_poly.pdbx_seq_one_letter_code
_entity_poly.pdbx_strand_id
1 'polypeptide(L)' 'MCGIMQLKLNRTGISTLPPQIVCCDQLRSLHLYGNPISCLPDSLRGLTRLQFLWMDAKRFLVAVEEGMTGIFKS' A
#
# COMPACT_ATOMS: atom_id res chain seq x y z
N MET A 1 -18.56 5.07 2.78
CA MET A 1 -18.23 5.16 4.23
C MET A 1 -17.46 3.91 4.61
N CYS A 2 -16.13 3.93 4.54
CA CYS A 2 -15.33 2.76 4.94
C CYS A 2 -14.37 3.18 6.05
N GLY A 3 -14.79 2.97 7.30
CA GLY A 3 -14.01 3.25 8.52
C GLY A 3 -12.88 2.25 8.76
N ILE A 4 -12.29 1.69 7.71
CA ILE A 4 -11.26 0.68 7.82
C ILE A 4 -9.94 1.37 8.15
N MET A 5 -9.47 1.19 9.38
CA MET A 5 -8.16 1.70 9.81
C MET A 5 -7.02 0.76 9.46
N GLN A 6 -7.30 -0.54 9.30
CA GLN A 6 -6.30 -1.56 9.00
C GLN A 6 -6.80 -2.51 7.92
N LEU A 7 -6.00 -2.71 6.88
CA LEU A 7 -6.30 -3.62 5.79
C LEU A 7 -5.19 -4.66 5.70
N LYS A 8 -5.56 -5.93 5.87
CA LYS A 8 -4.64 -7.06 5.80
C LYS A 8 -4.94 -7.87 4.55
N LEU A 9 -4.01 -7.85 3.60
CA LEU A 9 -4.08 -8.58 2.35
C LEU A 9 -2.90 -9.55 2.24
N ASN A 10 -2.41 -10.10 3.34
CA ASN A 10 -1.22 -10.95 3.30
C ASN A 10 -1.50 -12.26 2.55
N ARG A 11 -0.57 -12.69 1.70
CA ARG A 11 -0.62 -13.97 0.95
C ARG A 11 -1.89 -14.16 0.12
N THR A 12 -2.45 -13.09 -0.42
CA THR A 12 -3.65 -13.13 -1.27
C THR A 12 -3.31 -13.26 -2.75
N GLY A 13 -2.03 -13.36 -3.11
CA GLY A 13 -1.60 -13.47 -4.52
C GLY A 13 -1.77 -12.17 -5.31
N ILE A 14 -1.95 -11.04 -4.62
CA ILE A 14 -2.18 -9.74 -5.28
C ILE A 14 -0.89 -9.27 -5.93
N SER A 15 -0.94 -8.94 -7.21
CA SER A 15 0.18 -8.36 -7.96
C SER A 15 0.13 -6.83 -8.03
N THR A 16 -1.06 -6.24 -7.92
CA THR A 16 -1.28 -4.79 -7.91
C THR A 16 -2.49 -4.44 -7.04
N LEU A 17 -2.48 -3.26 -6.42
CA LEU A 17 -3.64 -2.77 -5.66
C LEU A 17 -4.62 -2.06 -6.59
N PRO A 18 -5.93 -2.26 -6.42
CA PRO A 18 -6.93 -1.55 -7.21
C PRO A 18 -6.91 -0.05 -6.89
N PRO A 19 -7.13 0.85 -7.87
CA PRO A 19 -7.13 2.29 -7.65
C PRO A 19 -8.19 2.74 -6.63
N GLN A 20 -9.27 1.96 -6.46
CA GLN A 20 -10.32 2.17 -5.47
C GLN A 20 -9.82 2.05 -4.02
N ILE A 21 -8.58 1.62 -3.78
CA ILE A 21 -7.95 1.66 -2.45
C ILE A 21 -8.03 3.07 -1.83
N VAL A 22 -8.00 4.12 -2.66
CA VAL A 22 -8.15 5.53 -2.25
C VAL A 22 -9.45 5.82 -1.49
N CYS A 23 -10.49 5.01 -1.68
CA CYS A 23 -11.75 5.13 -0.95
C CYS A 23 -11.63 4.73 0.53
N CYS A 24 -10.53 4.09 0.92
CA CYS A 24 -10.18 3.79 2.30
C CYS A 24 -9.41 4.98 2.91
N ASP A 25 -10.01 6.16 2.89
CA ASP A 25 -9.43 7.43 3.35
C ASP A 25 -9.01 7.40 4.84
N GLN A 26 -9.61 6.52 5.62
CA GLN A 26 -9.29 6.29 7.04
C GLN A 26 -8.18 5.27 7.28
N LEU A 27 -7.64 4.66 6.21
CA LEU A 27 -6.66 3.58 6.33
C LEU A 27 -5.35 4.08 6.92
N ARG A 28 -4.93 3.48 8.03
CA ARG A 28 -3.68 3.78 8.74
C ARG A 28 -2.63 2.69 8.56
N SER A 29 -3.04 1.43 8.42
CA SER A 29 -2.13 0.31 8.25
C SER A 29 -2.54 -0.58 7.10
N LEU A 30 -1.61 -0.86 6.19
CA LEU A 30 -1.79 -1.75 5.05
C LEU A 30 -0.76 -2.88 5.12
N HIS A 31 -1.21 -4.13 5.12
CA HIS A 31 -0.34 -5.30 5.13
C HIS A 31 -0.45 -6.09 3.83
N LEU A 32 0.69 -6.28 3.17
CA LEU A 32 0.85 -6.87 1.84
C LEU A 32 1.90 -7.99 1.83
N TYR A 33 2.30 -8.52 2.99
CA TYR A 33 3.34 -9.56 3.08
C TYR A 33 2.97 -10.82 2.31
N GLY A 34 3.97 -11.40 1.63
CA GLY A 34 3.80 -12.65 0.88
C GLY A 34 2.92 -12.49 -0.35
N ASN A 35 2.84 -11.28 -0.91
CA ASN A 35 2.22 -11.03 -2.20
C ASN A 35 3.26 -10.79 -3.30
N PRO A 36 2.95 -11.17 -4.54
CA PRO A 36 3.80 -10.87 -5.69
C PRO A 36 3.70 -9.40 -6.15
N ILE A 37 3.37 -8.45 -5.27
CA ILE A 37 3.38 -7.01 -5.59
C ILE A 37 4.77 -6.59 -6.02
N SER A 38 4.90 -6.10 -7.26
CA SER A 38 6.13 -5.51 -7.80
C SER A 38 6.04 -3.99 -7.82
N CYS A 39 4.84 -3.47 -8.10
CA CYS A 39 4.56 -2.05 -8.17
C CYS A 39 3.38 -1.73 -7.26
N LEU A 40 3.43 -0.56 -6.63
CA LEU A 40 2.31 0.00 -5.92
C LEU A 40 1.68 1.08 -6.83
N PRO A 41 0.35 1.26 -6.84
CA PRO A 41 -0.30 2.25 -7.70
C PRO A 41 -0.12 3.67 -7.16
N ASP A 42 -0.06 4.68 -8.03
CA ASP A 42 -0.02 6.09 -7.62
C ASP A 42 -1.21 6.50 -6.73
N SER A 43 -2.34 5.81 -6.84
CA SER A 43 -3.51 5.97 -5.97
C SER A 43 -3.19 5.78 -4.48
N LEU A 44 -2.11 5.06 -4.13
CA LEU A 44 -1.63 4.93 -2.76
C LEU A 44 -1.23 6.29 -2.15
N ARG A 45 -0.81 7.26 -2.99
CA ARG A 45 -0.53 8.64 -2.57
C ARG A 45 -1.77 9.36 -2.04
N GLY A 46 -2.97 8.93 -2.46
CA GLY A 46 -4.24 9.46 -1.98
C GLY A 46 -4.61 9.00 -0.56
N LEU A 47 -3.92 7.98 -0.02
CA LEU A 47 -4.10 7.51 1.35
C LEU A 47 -3.35 8.40 2.35
N THR A 48 -3.81 9.65 2.48
CA THR A 48 -3.18 10.68 3.32
C THR A 48 -3.07 10.33 4.80
N ARG A 49 -3.87 9.37 5.28
CA ARG A 49 -3.85 8.88 6.67
C ARG A 49 -3.04 7.59 6.86
N LEU A 50 -2.44 7.04 5.80
CA LEU A 50 -1.64 5.82 5.89
C LEU A 50 -0.34 6.12 6.66
N GLN A 51 -0.13 5.38 7.74
CA GLN A 51 1.02 5.52 8.62
C GLN A 51 1.98 4.33 8.48
N PHE A 52 1.43 3.13 8.20
CA PHE A 52 2.21 1.90 8.17
C PHE A 52 1.91 1.11 6.89
N LEU A 53 2.95 0.80 6.12
CA LEU A 53 2.90 -0.13 5.00
C LEU A 53 3.83 -1.30 5.28
N TRP A 54 3.26 -2.50 5.39
CA TRP A 54 3.97 -3.72 5.67
C TRP A 54 4.06 -4.57 4.41
N MET A 55 5.25 -4.75 3.87
CA MET A 55 5.49 -5.59 2.69
C MET A 55 6.91 -6.16 2.70
N ASP A 56 7.18 -7.11 1.81
CA ASP A 56 8.50 -7.70 1.67
C ASP A 56 9.55 -6.66 1.25
N ALA A 57 10.69 -6.61 1.94
CA ALA A 57 11.71 -5.57 1.76
C ALA A 57 12.23 -5.48 0.31
N LYS A 58 12.38 -6.63 -0.37
CA LYS A 58 12.78 -6.69 -1.78
C LYS A 58 11.74 -6.05 -2.71
N ARG A 59 10.46 -6.13 -2.35
CA ARG A 59 9.36 -5.56 -3.13
C ARG A 59 9.19 -4.07 -2.85
N PHE A 60 9.47 -3.64 -1.62
CA PHE A 60 9.46 -2.23 -1.24
C PHE A 60 10.48 -1.42 -2.06
N LEU A 61 11.70 -1.93 -2.20
CA LEU A 61 12.75 -1.26 -2.99
C LEU A 61 12.30 -1.02 -4.43
N VAL A 62 11.80 -2.06 -5.11
CA VAL A 62 11.29 -1.97 -6.48
C VAL A 62 10.14 -0.97 -6.60
N ALA A 63 9.18 -1.00 -5.66
CA ALA A 63 8.07 -0.06 -5.67
C ALA A 63 8.50 1.41 -5.48
N VAL A 64 9.56 1.65 -4.69
CA VAL A 64 10.12 3.00 -4.49
C VAL A 64 10.90 3.46 -5.73
N GLU A 65 11.69 2.60 -6.34
CA GLU A 65 12.45 2.89 -7.57
C GLU A 65 11.52 3.24 -8.75
N GLU A 66 10.38 2.55 -8.87
CA GLU A 66 9.41 2.75 -9.95
C GLU A 66 8.44 3.93 -9.72
N GLY A 67 8.62 4.74 -8.66
CA GLY A 67 7.91 6.03 -8.53
C GLY A 67 7.17 6.29 -7.21
N MET A 68 7.43 5.54 -6.13
CA MET A 68 6.84 5.82 -4.80
C MET A 68 7.69 6.72 -3.89
N THR A 69 8.40 7.69 -4.44
CA THR A 69 9.07 8.72 -3.62
C THR A 69 8.05 9.69 -3.01
N GLY A 70 7.95 9.75 -1.68
CA GLY A 70 7.22 10.82 -0.97
C GLY A 70 5.99 10.42 -0.13
N ILE A 71 5.66 9.12 -0.03
CA ILE A 71 4.49 8.67 0.76
C ILE A 71 4.83 8.57 2.26
N PHE A 72 6.06 8.19 2.60
CA PHE A 72 6.53 8.12 3.98
C PHE A 72 7.31 9.39 4.30
N LYS A 73 6.62 10.43 4.76
CA LYS A 73 7.31 11.56 5.41
C LYS A 73 7.82 11.06 6.77
N SER A 74 9.12 11.24 6.98
CA SER A 74 9.79 11.12 8.30
C SER A 74 9.19 12.08 9.31
#